data_AF-A0A9P5NN49-F1
#
_entry.id   AF-A0A9P5NN49-F1
#
_cell.length_a   1.000
_cell.length_b   1.000
_cell.length_c   1.000
_cell.angle_alpha   90.00
_cell.angle_beta   90.00
_cell.angle_gamma   90.00
#
_symmetry.space_group_name_H-M   'P 1'
#
loop_
_entity.id
_entity.type
_entity.pdbx_description
1 polymer ?
#
loop_
_entity_poly.entity_id
_entity_poly.type
_entity_poly.pdbx_seq_one_letter_code
_entity_poly.pdbx_strand_id
1 'polypeptide(L)'
;MSSKRSKAQKAHISQLAASIKIFIPVTNDANEGALSSWRVWLWYHPSSTAAGFSNKVCLEWNNTESFIEKHCNEADHKYVMRTVRAQGASGENSRFHQELLEAQCEHIHAYWQKQQEAEAKKQREKERLITLWNEIDVQALMQLILNSNQQQIIPEENIPLPEGATDFVEAEIEEQDELDIDEEEFY
;
A
#
# COMPACT_ATOMS: atom_id res chain seq x y z
N MET A 1 -43.21 22.46 58.08
CA MET A 1 -43.45 22.88 56.67
C MET A 1 -42.15 23.25 55.92
N SER A 2 -41.08 22.43 56.00
CA SER A 2 -39.77 22.73 55.36
C SER A 2 -39.30 21.56 54.51
N SER A 3 -39.88 21.40 53.32
CA SER A 3 -39.52 20.31 52.39
C SER A 3 -39.60 20.71 50.92
N LYS A 4 -40.39 21.76 50.59
CA LYS A 4 -40.59 22.19 49.20
C LYS A 4 -39.44 23.02 48.61
N ARG A 5 -38.63 23.72 49.42
CA ARG A 5 -37.49 24.54 48.92
C ARG A 5 -36.28 23.71 48.46
N SER A 6 -36.05 22.54 49.08
CA SER A 6 -34.93 21.64 48.76
C SER A 6 -35.04 21.00 47.36
N LYS A 7 -36.26 20.60 46.94
CA LYS A 7 -36.48 20.04 45.60
C LYS A 7 -36.30 21.05 44.48
N ALA A 8 -36.72 22.30 44.69
CA ALA A 8 -36.58 23.37 43.69
C ALA A 8 -35.11 23.76 43.47
N GLN A 9 -34.31 23.88 44.54
CA GLN A 9 -32.87 24.15 44.42
C GLN A 9 -32.12 22.99 43.75
N LYS A 10 -32.46 21.73 44.06
CA LYS A 10 -31.87 20.57 43.38
C LYS A 10 -32.24 20.51 41.90
N ALA A 11 -33.47 20.87 41.52
CA ALA A 11 -33.89 20.93 40.12
C ALA A 11 -33.14 22.03 39.35
N HIS A 12 -32.90 23.19 39.97
CA HIS A 12 -32.16 24.29 39.35
C HIS A 12 -30.67 23.97 39.15
N ILE A 13 -30.04 23.30 40.13
CA ILE A 13 -28.65 22.83 40.00
C ILE A 13 -28.55 21.71 38.95
N SER A 14 -29.54 20.82 38.87
CA SER A 14 -29.63 19.79 37.83
C SER A 14 -29.85 20.38 36.43
N GLN A 15 -30.60 21.48 36.29
CA GLN A 15 -30.78 22.19 35.02
C GLN A 15 -29.53 22.97 34.61
N LEU A 16 -28.79 23.56 35.57
CA LEU A 16 -27.50 24.19 35.31
C LEU A 16 -26.43 23.17 34.91
N ALA A 17 -26.42 21.98 35.52
CA ALA A 17 -25.51 20.89 35.13
C ALA A 17 -25.87 20.28 33.75
N ALA A 18 -27.17 20.23 33.40
CA ALA A 18 -27.62 19.76 32.09
C ALA A 18 -27.36 20.77 30.95
N SER A 19 -27.00 22.02 31.27
CA SER A 19 -26.75 23.09 30.31
C SER A 19 -25.33 23.64 30.37
N ILE A 20 -24.35 22.81 30.74
CA ILE A 20 -22.97 23.02 30.33
C ILE A 20 -22.74 22.08 29.16
N LYS A 21 -23.10 22.53 27.96
CA LYS A 21 -22.57 21.93 26.73
C LYS A 21 -21.08 22.18 26.74
N ILE A 22 -20.31 21.22 27.24
CA ILE A 22 -18.86 21.20 27.06
C ILE A 22 -18.66 21.14 25.55
N PHE A 23 -18.32 22.27 24.95
CA PHE A 23 -17.91 22.35 23.56
C PHE A 23 -16.55 21.66 23.48
N ILE A 24 -16.57 20.35 23.23
CA ILE A 24 -15.40 19.63 22.79
C ILE A 24 -15.34 19.88 21.28
N PRO A 25 -14.35 20.63 20.76
CA PRO A 25 -14.20 20.78 19.33
C PRO A 25 -14.16 19.39 18.69
N VAL A 26 -14.99 19.19 17.65
CA VAL A 26 -15.09 17.90 16.92
C VAL A 26 -13.75 17.53 16.28
N THR A 27 -12.94 18.55 16.01
CA THR A 27 -11.60 18.41 15.51
C THR A 27 -10.63 18.20 16.66
N ASN A 28 -10.14 16.97 16.71
CA ASN A 28 -8.94 16.54 17.40
C ASN A 28 -7.69 17.22 16.76
N ASP A 29 -7.71 18.53 16.52
CA ASP A 29 -6.73 19.23 15.68
C ASP A 29 -5.38 19.40 16.40
N ALA A 30 -5.44 19.68 17.70
CA ALA A 30 -4.24 19.96 18.48
C ALA A 30 -3.31 18.75 18.65
N ASN A 31 -3.85 17.54 18.76
CA ASN A 31 -3.08 16.29 18.81
C ASN A 31 -2.88 15.64 17.44
N GLU A 32 -3.71 15.96 16.44
CA GLU A 32 -3.38 15.69 15.03
C GLU A 32 -2.11 16.43 14.61
N GLY A 33 -1.87 17.67 15.06
CA GLY A 33 -0.64 18.40 14.73
C GLY A 33 0.66 17.68 15.17
N ALA A 34 0.71 17.18 16.41
CA ALA A 34 1.90 16.49 16.92
C ALA A 34 2.10 15.09 16.31
N LEU A 35 1.01 14.35 16.11
CA LEU A 35 1.09 13.01 15.51
C LEU A 35 1.35 13.07 14.01
N SER A 36 0.72 14.01 13.30
CA SER A 36 0.96 14.22 11.86
C SER A 36 2.39 14.70 11.62
N SER A 37 2.91 15.66 12.40
CA SER A 37 4.31 16.08 12.29
C SER A 37 5.29 14.95 12.61
N TRP A 38 4.97 14.09 13.59
CA TRP A 38 5.77 12.88 13.84
C TRP A 38 5.73 11.91 12.65
N ARG A 39 4.56 11.66 12.05
CA ARG A 39 4.42 10.79 10.87
C ARG A 39 5.20 11.32 9.67
N VAL A 40 5.08 12.62 9.38
CA VAL A 40 5.84 13.28 8.31
C VAL A 40 7.34 13.17 8.59
N TRP A 41 7.75 13.38 9.84
CA TRP A 41 9.15 13.25 10.21
C TRP A 41 9.67 11.82 10.02
N LEU A 42 8.89 10.80 10.36
CA LEU A 42 9.24 9.40 10.15
C LEU A 42 9.37 9.05 8.66
N TRP A 43 8.56 9.65 7.79
CA TRP A 43 8.69 9.47 6.34
C TRP A 43 10.05 9.95 5.83
N TYR A 44 10.52 11.11 6.29
CA TYR A 44 11.83 11.63 5.90
C TYR A 44 13.00 11.00 6.69
N HIS A 45 12.74 10.44 7.87
CA HIS A 45 13.77 9.90 8.78
C HIS A 45 13.36 8.51 9.30
N PRO A 46 13.35 7.48 8.43
CA PRO A 46 12.82 6.15 8.77
C PRO A 46 13.65 5.42 9.85
N SER A 47 14.93 5.76 10.00
CA SER A 47 15.82 5.21 11.04
C SER A 47 15.69 5.91 12.39
N SER A 48 14.79 6.89 12.49
CA SER A 48 14.76 7.81 13.60
C SER A 48 13.68 7.44 14.62
N THR A 49 13.95 7.74 15.90
CA THR A 49 13.13 7.25 17.02
C THR A 49 12.15 8.30 17.52
N ALA A 50 11.07 7.87 18.19
CA ALA A 50 10.13 8.79 18.83
C ALA A 50 10.86 9.76 19.79
N ALA A 51 11.87 9.28 20.52
CA ALA A 51 12.71 10.12 21.38
C ALA A 51 13.48 11.18 20.58
N GLY A 52 14.03 10.84 19.40
CA GLY A 52 14.69 11.79 18.51
C GLY A 52 13.75 12.91 18.05
N PHE A 53 12.52 12.56 17.67
CA PHE A 53 11.49 13.54 17.31
C PHE A 53 11.12 14.44 18.50
N SER A 54 10.81 13.85 19.65
CA SER A 54 10.46 14.62 20.86
C SER A 54 11.59 15.55 21.28
N ASN A 55 12.85 15.09 21.26
CA ASN A 55 14.01 15.92 21.57
C ASN A 55 14.14 17.10 20.60
N LYS A 56 13.92 16.89 19.30
CA LYS A 56 13.93 17.94 18.29
C LYS A 56 12.83 18.98 18.55
N VAL A 57 11.59 18.53 18.76
CA VAL A 57 10.47 19.42 19.03
C VAL A 57 10.69 20.22 20.32
N CYS A 58 11.19 19.57 21.37
CA CYS A 58 11.55 20.27 22.62
C CYS A 58 12.70 21.27 22.43
N LEU A 59 13.68 20.96 21.59
CA LEU A 59 14.78 21.86 21.27
C LEU A 59 14.25 23.15 20.61
N GLU A 60 13.37 22.99 19.62
CA GLU A 60 12.74 24.09 18.88
C GLU A 60 11.81 24.93 19.78
N TRP A 61 10.91 24.29 20.54
CA TRP A 61 9.97 25.00 21.41
C TRP A 61 10.63 25.76 22.56
N ASN A 62 11.68 25.19 23.16
CA ASN A 62 12.39 25.84 24.26
C ASN A 62 13.45 26.84 23.79
N ASN A 63 13.64 26.98 22.46
CA ASN A 63 14.74 27.75 21.87
C ASN A 63 16.10 27.39 22.51
N THR A 64 16.33 26.08 22.66
CA THR A 64 17.50 25.55 23.38
C THR A 64 18.80 25.96 22.68
N GLU A 65 18.77 26.09 21.35
CA GLU A 65 19.90 26.55 20.55
C GLU A 65 20.36 27.95 20.96
N SER A 66 19.46 28.93 21.04
CA SER A 66 19.80 30.29 21.50
C SER A 66 20.33 30.31 22.94
N PHE A 67 19.80 29.44 23.80
CA PHE A 67 20.30 29.30 25.17
C PHE A 67 21.73 28.76 25.19
N ILE A 68 22.01 27.71 24.43
CA ILE A 68 23.34 27.11 24.30
C ILE A 68 24.33 28.16 23.78
N GLU A 69 24.00 28.86 22.69
CA GLU A 69 24.89 29.88 22.12
C GLU A 69 25.21 31.02 23.10
N LYS A 70 24.23 31.43 23.91
CA LYS A 70 24.40 32.55 24.83
C LYS A 70 25.14 32.18 26.11
N HIS A 71 24.94 30.96 26.60
CA HIS A 71 25.35 30.57 27.96
C HIS A 71 26.40 29.46 28.02
N CYS A 72 26.54 28.65 26.98
CA CYS A 72 27.53 27.59 26.95
C CYS A 72 28.83 28.07 26.31
N ASN A 73 29.94 27.71 26.94
CA ASN A 73 31.27 27.93 26.38
C ASN A 73 31.78 26.64 25.70
N GLU A 74 32.96 26.74 25.05
CA GLU A 74 33.55 25.59 24.36
C GLU A 74 33.87 24.41 25.30
N ALA A 75 34.16 24.68 26.58
CA ALA A 75 34.42 23.62 27.55
C ALA A 75 33.13 22.84 27.89
N ASP A 76 32.00 23.52 28.01
CA ASP A 76 30.68 22.91 28.20
C ASP A 76 30.31 22.03 27.00
N HIS A 77 30.54 22.52 25.78
CA HIS A 77 30.33 21.72 24.56
C HIS A 77 31.18 20.44 24.57
N LYS A 78 32.48 20.55 24.91
CA LYS A 78 33.38 19.39 25.01
C LYS A 78 32.92 18.39 26.08
N TYR A 79 32.40 18.89 27.21
CA TYR A 79 31.86 18.06 28.29
C TYR A 79 30.63 17.28 27.83
N VAL A 80 29.66 17.96 27.18
CA VAL A 80 28.46 17.30 26.64
C VAL A 80 28.84 16.25 25.60
N MET A 81 29.71 16.58 24.64
CA MET A 81 30.17 15.61 23.64
C MET A 81 30.83 14.38 24.27
N ARG A 82 31.66 14.55 25.30
CA ARG A 82 32.27 13.43 26.04
C ARG A 82 31.21 12.56 26.71
N THR A 83 30.22 13.19 27.32
CA THR A 83 29.14 12.51 28.05
C THR A 83 28.26 11.70 27.09
N VAL A 84 27.85 12.31 25.97
CA VAL A 84 27.08 11.64 24.91
C VAL A 84 27.86 10.49 24.31
N ARG A 85 29.17 10.63 24.09
CA ARG A 85 30.01 9.51 23.61
C ARG A 85 30.11 8.37 24.63
N ALA A 86 30.26 8.70 25.92
CA ALA A 86 30.29 7.69 26.97
C ALA A 86 28.96 6.94 27.09
N GLN A 87 27.83 7.65 26.96
CA GLN A 87 26.49 7.05 26.93
C GLN A 87 26.28 6.22 25.66
N GLY A 88 26.69 6.73 24.50
CA GLY A 88 26.59 6.03 23.21
C GLY A 88 27.47 4.77 23.13
N ALA A 89 28.55 4.72 23.90
CA ALA A 89 29.40 3.51 24.02
C ALA A 89 28.68 2.32 24.67
N SER A 90 27.49 2.52 25.27
CA SER A 90 26.61 1.42 25.72
C SER A 90 26.16 0.50 24.58
N GLY A 91 26.21 0.97 23.33
CA GLY A 91 25.85 0.20 22.14
C GLY A 91 24.35 0.01 21.95
N GLU A 92 23.49 0.62 22.78
CA GLU A 92 22.03 0.50 22.67
C GLU A 92 21.52 0.94 21.29
N ASN A 93 22.02 2.06 20.76
CA ASN A 93 21.69 2.52 19.41
C ASN A 93 22.14 1.53 18.33
N SER A 94 23.30 0.88 18.53
CA SER A 94 23.80 -0.12 17.59
C SER A 94 22.91 -1.38 17.59
N ARG A 95 22.43 -1.80 18.76
CA ARG A 95 21.48 -2.92 18.89
C ARG A 95 20.16 -2.59 18.23
N PHE A 96 19.60 -1.41 18.51
CA PHE A 96 18.36 -0.95 17.88
C PHE A 96 18.48 -0.89 16.35
N HIS A 97 19.60 -0.40 15.81
CA HIS A 97 19.84 -0.41 14.37
C HIS A 97 19.94 -1.82 13.79
N GLN A 98 20.59 -2.74 14.50
CA GLN A 98 20.67 -4.13 14.06
C GLN A 98 19.29 -4.79 14.03
N GLU A 99 18.51 -4.65 15.11
CA GLU A 99 17.14 -5.17 15.20
C GLU A 99 16.23 -4.58 14.11
N LEU A 100 16.37 -3.28 13.83
CA LEU A 100 15.64 -2.61 12.75
C LEU A 100 15.99 -3.20 11.38
N LEU A 101 17.27 -3.42 11.10
CA LEU A 101 17.73 -4.01 9.84
C LEU A 101 17.26 -5.46 9.69
N GLU A 102 17.32 -6.25 10.76
CA GLU A 102 16.83 -7.63 10.77
C GLU A 102 15.32 -7.68 10.45
N ALA A 103 14.52 -6.84 11.11
CA ALA A 103 13.08 -6.74 10.85
C ALA A 103 12.76 -6.29 9.40
N GLN A 104 13.55 -5.36 8.85
CA GLN A 104 13.40 -4.94 7.45
C GLN A 104 13.73 -6.07 6.47
N CYS A 105 14.82 -6.80 6.71
CA CYS A 105 15.19 -7.96 5.91
C CYS A 105 14.09 -9.02 5.94
N GLU A 106 13.55 -9.35 7.12
CA GLU A 106 12.43 -10.30 7.27
C GLU A 106 11.20 -9.86 6.48
N HIS A 107 10.84 -8.57 6.57
CA HIS A 107 9.71 -8.02 5.83
C HIS A 107 9.90 -8.13 4.30
N ILE A 108 11.10 -7.82 3.81
CA ILE A 108 11.44 -7.95 2.39
C ILE A 108 11.37 -9.42 1.96
N HIS A 109 11.92 -10.35 2.75
CA HIS A 109 11.84 -11.78 2.44
C HIS A 109 10.41 -12.29 2.39
N ALA A 110 9.57 -11.91 3.35
CA ALA A 110 8.16 -12.29 3.37
C ALA A 110 7.39 -11.72 2.17
N TYR A 111 7.72 -10.50 1.74
CA TYR A 111 7.17 -9.89 0.54
C TYR A 111 7.53 -10.70 -0.71
N TRP A 112 8.81 -11.02 -0.90
CA TRP A 112 9.26 -11.84 -2.04
C TRP A 112 8.63 -13.23 -2.08
N GLN A 113 8.48 -13.89 -0.92
CA GLN A 113 7.82 -15.19 -0.84
C GLN A 113 6.36 -15.10 -1.29
N LYS A 114 5.61 -14.09 -0.82
CA LYS A 114 4.23 -13.87 -1.26
C LYS A 114 4.13 -13.60 -2.75
N GLN A 115 5.08 -12.84 -3.30
CA GLN A 115 5.11 -12.54 -4.73
C GLN A 115 5.34 -13.82 -5.56
N GLN A 116 6.32 -14.64 -5.18
CA GLN A 116 6.57 -15.93 -5.83
C GLN A 116 5.38 -16.88 -5.75
N GLU A 117 4.71 -16.96 -4.59
CA GLU A 117 3.49 -17.76 -4.44
C GLU A 117 2.36 -17.26 -5.33
N ALA A 118 2.19 -15.94 -5.44
CA ALA A 118 1.19 -15.34 -6.30
C ALA A 118 1.47 -15.61 -7.79
N GLU A 119 2.73 -15.49 -8.20
CA GLU A 119 3.17 -15.81 -9.57
C GLU A 119 2.99 -17.31 -9.87
N ALA A 120 3.36 -18.20 -8.96
CA ALA A 120 3.15 -19.63 -9.11
C ALA A 120 1.66 -19.99 -9.23
N LYS A 121 0.77 -19.34 -8.46
CA LYS A 121 -0.68 -19.52 -8.60
C LYS A 121 -1.19 -19.04 -9.95
N LYS A 122 -0.74 -17.86 -10.40
CA LYS A 122 -1.07 -17.34 -11.74
C LYS A 122 -0.62 -18.31 -12.82
N GLN A 123 0.58 -18.87 -12.70
CA GLN A 123 1.12 -19.80 -13.69
C GLN A 123 0.35 -21.13 -13.72
N ARG A 124 -0.01 -21.70 -12.56
CA ARG A 124 -0.86 -22.89 -12.50
C ARG A 124 -2.22 -22.67 -13.14
N GLU A 125 -2.83 -21.50 -12.92
CA GLU A 125 -4.12 -21.21 -13.56
C GLU A 125 -3.96 -21.03 -15.07
N LYS A 126 -2.89 -20.38 -15.54
CA LYS A 126 -2.57 -20.32 -16.98
C LYS A 126 -2.40 -21.73 -17.58
N GLU A 127 -1.64 -22.60 -16.94
CA GLU A 127 -1.44 -23.99 -17.39
C GLU A 127 -2.77 -24.77 -17.43
N ARG A 128 -3.62 -24.60 -16.41
CA ARG A 128 -4.96 -25.18 -16.38
C ARG A 128 -5.82 -24.70 -17.56
N LEU A 129 -5.82 -23.40 -17.84
CA LEU A 129 -6.57 -22.82 -18.96
C LEU A 129 -6.05 -23.32 -20.32
N ILE A 130 -4.74 -23.40 -20.50
CA ILE A 130 -4.13 -23.97 -21.72
C ILE A 130 -4.56 -25.43 -21.92
N THR A 131 -4.56 -26.22 -20.84
CA THR A 131 -4.99 -27.63 -20.88
C THR A 131 -6.45 -27.76 -21.30
N LEU A 132 -7.34 -26.99 -20.68
CA LEU A 132 -8.77 -26.96 -21.04
C LEU A 132 -8.99 -26.51 -22.48
N TRP A 133 -8.25 -25.51 -22.94
CA TRP A 133 -8.34 -25.01 -24.31
C TRP A 133 -7.96 -26.09 -25.33
N ASN A 134 -6.85 -26.80 -25.10
CA ASN A 134 -6.41 -27.91 -25.95
C ASN A 134 -7.46 -29.05 -26.02
N GLU A 135 -8.17 -29.34 -24.93
CA GLU A 135 -9.20 -30.38 -24.90
C GLU A 135 -10.46 -29.99 -25.69
N ILE A 136 -10.88 -28.72 -25.61
CA ILE A 136 -12.08 -28.22 -26.28
C ILE A 136 -11.86 -28.13 -27.80
N ASP A 137 -10.70 -27.67 -28.25
CA ASP A 137 -10.44 -27.41 -29.67
C ASP A 137 -10.34 -28.71 -30.47
N VAL A 138 -9.73 -29.76 -29.90
CA VAL A 138 -9.64 -31.08 -30.56
C VAL A 138 -11.03 -31.72 -30.70
N GLN A 139 -11.89 -31.62 -29.68
CA GLN A 139 -13.24 -32.19 -29.75
C GLN A 139 -14.16 -31.42 -30.71
N ALA A 140 -14.09 -30.08 -30.69
CA ALA A 140 -14.86 -29.24 -31.58
C ALA A 140 -14.44 -29.43 -33.04
N LEU A 141 -13.12 -29.49 -33.32
CA LEU A 141 -12.60 -29.78 -34.66
C LEU A 141 -12.98 -31.20 -35.12
N MET A 142 -12.90 -32.22 -34.26
CA MET A 142 -13.34 -33.57 -34.62
C MET A 142 -14.82 -33.63 -34.97
N GLN A 143 -15.68 -32.97 -34.19
CA GLN A 143 -17.13 -32.88 -34.47
C GLN A 143 -17.40 -32.13 -35.78
N LEU A 144 -16.68 -31.05 -36.04
CA LEU A 144 -16.84 -30.24 -37.24
C LEU A 144 -16.40 -30.99 -38.51
N ILE A 145 -15.27 -31.72 -38.44
CA ILE A 145 -14.78 -32.59 -39.52
C ILE A 145 -15.71 -33.78 -39.76
N LEU A 146 -16.27 -34.39 -38.71
CA LEU A 146 -17.24 -35.47 -38.84
C LEU A 146 -18.53 -35.00 -39.52
N ASN A 147 -19.01 -33.81 -39.17
CA ASN A 147 -20.21 -33.24 -39.76
C ASN A 147 -19.99 -32.75 -41.21
N SER A 148 -18.82 -32.21 -41.54
CA SER A 148 -18.50 -31.79 -42.92
C SER A 148 -18.37 -32.97 -43.87
N ASN A 149 -17.82 -34.10 -43.42
CA ASN A 149 -17.70 -35.32 -44.23
C ASN A 149 -19.04 -36.03 -44.48
N GLN A 150 -20.06 -35.80 -43.64
CA GLN A 150 -21.41 -36.33 -43.87
C GLN A 150 -22.19 -35.52 -44.92
N GLN A 151 -21.84 -34.25 -45.15
CA GLN A 151 -22.51 -33.39 -46.12
C GLN A 151 -21.89 -33.46 -47.53
N GLN A 152 -20.73 -34.10 -47.69
CA GLN A 152 -20.04 -34.23 -48.99
C GLN A 152 -20.27 -35.58 -49.70
N ILE A 153 -21.08 -36.48 -49.16
CA ILE A 153 -21.58 -37.64 -49.94
C ILE A 153 -22.78 -37.17 -50.78
N ILE A 154 -22.50 -36.35 -51.80
CA ILE A 154 -23.41 -36.15 -52.93
C ILE A 154 -23.06 -37.27 -53.91
N PRO A 155 -24.02 -38.13 -54.35
CA PRO A 155 -23.73 -39.05 -55.44
C PRO A 155 -23.29 -38.24 -56.66
N GLU A 156 -22.14 -38.58 -57.25
CA GLU A 156 -21.64 -37.97 -58.50
C GLU A 156 -22.73 -38.02 -59.57
N GLU A 157 -23.51 -36.95 -59.68
CA GLU A 157 -24.30 -36.67 -60.85
C GLU A 157 -23.56 -35.59 -61.64
N ASN A 158 -23.25 -35.99 -62.87
CA ASN A 158 -22.39 -35.38 -63.85
C ASN A 158 -22.76 -33.91 -64.14
N ILE A 159 -21.93 -32.95 -63.72
CA ILE A 159 -22.11 -31.53 -64.07
C ILE A 159 -20.89 -31.06 -64.89
N PRO A 160 -21.08 -30.46 -66.08
CA PRO A 160 -19.97 -29.97 -66.91
C PRO A 160 -19.35 -28.70 -66.32
N LEU A 161 -18.03 -28.61 -66.38
CA LEU A 161 -17.24 -27.44 -65.99
C LEU A 161 -17.63 -26.18 -66.78
N PRO A 162 -17.92 -25.05 -66.12
CA PRO A 162 -17.90 -23.75 -66.78
C PRO A 162 -16.47 -23.21 -66.83
N GLU A 163 -16.07 -22.81 -68.03
CA GLU A 163 -14.81 -22.11 -68.29
C GLU A 163 -14.82 -20.71 -67.67
N GLY A 164 -13.75 -20.38 -66.94
CA GLY A 164 -13.39 -19.00 -66.59
C GLY A 164 -13.84 -18.54 -65.20
N ALA A 165 -12.98 -18.75 -64.20
CA ALA A 165 -12.95 -17.94 -62.98
C ALA A 165 -11.57 -18.10 -62.30
N THR A 166 -10.52 -17.69 -63.01
CA THR A 166 -9.33 -17.13 -62.35
C THR A 166 -9.69 -15.70 -61.99
N ASP A 167 -9.74 -15.37 -60.70
CA ASP A 167 -9.38 -14.08 -60.11
C ASP A 167 -9.97 -14.00 -58.69
N PHE A 168 -9.35 -13.19 -57.83
CA PHE A 168 -9.59 -12.99 -56.40
C PHE A 168 -8.78 -13.88 -55.45
N VAL A 169 -7.46 -13.64 -55.50
CA VAL A 169 -6.62 -13.58 -54.30
C VAL A 169 -6.73 -12.16 -53.74
N GLU A 170 -6.60 -12.01 -52.42
CA GLU A 170 -6.41 -10.78 -51.62
C GLU A 170 -7.62 -10.27 -50.84
N ALA A 171 -7.57 -10.46 -49.51
CA ALA A 171 -7.89 -9.48 -48.46
C ALA A 171 -7.49 -10.10 -47.10
N GLU A 172 -6.37 -9.67 -46.53
CA GLU A 172 -6.27 -8.77 -45.37
C GLU A 172 -6.15 -9.53 -44.04
N ILE A 173 -4.90 -9.69 -43.60
CA ILE A 173 -4.52 -9.93 -42.21
C ILE A 173 -4.27 -8.55 -41.61
N GLU A 174 -5.22 -8.04 -40.84
CA GLU A 174 -5.05 -6.86 -39.99
C GLU A 174 -4.91 -7.33 -38.54
N GLU A 175 -3.66 -7.45 -38.10
CA GLU A 175 -3.25 -7.80 -36.75
C GLU A 175 -3.01 -6.49 -35.98
N GLN A 176 -3.95 -6.11 -35.10
CA GLN A 176 -3.74 -5.07 -34.10
C GLN A 176 -3.69 -5.72 -32.71
N ASP A 177 -2.48 -5.98 -32.23
CA ASP A 177 -2.19 -6.20 -30.81
C ASP A 177 -1.36 -5.00 -30.32
N GLU A 178 -2.05 -3.92 -29.92
CA GLU A 178 -1.48 -2.92 -29.01
C GLU A 178 -1.79 -3.36 -27.57
N LEU A 179 -0.78 -3.92 -26.90
CA LEU A 179 -0.79 -4.15 -25.46
C LEU A 179 -0.38 -2.87 -24.74
N ASP A 180 -1.36 -2.21 -24.12
CA ASP A 180 -1.13 -1.17 -23.11
C ASP A 180 -0.39 -1.77 -21.90
N ILE A 181 0.89 -1.45 -21.79
CA ILE A 181 1.67 -1.67 -20.57
C ILE A 181 1.69 -0.33 -19.82
N ASP A 182 0.88 -0.23 -18.77
CA ASP A 182 0.93 0.85 -17.79
C ASP A 182 2.23 0.75 -16.96
N GLU A 183 3.33 1.23 -17.52
CA GLU A 183 4.55 1.58 -16.78
C GLU A 183 4.46 3.04 -16.35
N GLU A 184 3.84 3.36 -15.20
CA GLU A 184 4.19 4.56 -14.42
C GLU A 184 3.42 4.65 -13.10
N GLU A 185 3.76 3.80 -12.12
CA GLU A 185 3.46 4.11 -10.71
C GLU A 185 4.54 3.56 -9.77
N PHE A 186 5.79 3.98 -9.98
CA PHE A 186 6.85 3.80 -8.97
C PHE A 186 7.87 4.94 -9.03
N TYR A 187 7.58 6.03 -8.32
CA TYR A 187 8.57 6.93 -7.73
C TYR A 187 8.09 7.42 -6.38
#